data_AF-A0A3E0RI37-F1
#
_entry.id   AF-A0A3E0RI37-F1
#
_cell.length_a   1.000
_cell.length_b   1.000
_cell.length_c   1.000
_cell.angle_alpha   90.00
_cell.angle_beta   90.00
_cell.angle_gamma   90.00
#
_symmetry.space_group_name_H-M   'P 1'
#
loop_
_entity.id
_entity.type
_entity.pdbx_description
1 polymer ?
#
loop_
_entity_poly.entity_id
_entity_poly.type
_entity_poly.pdbx_seq_one_letter_code
_entity_poly.pdbx_strand_id
1 'polypeptide(L)'
;GGLVVNLSADTVEQADEYHELGIAPITVVLPEDAPNMGNKTPEGLPIVVCPAQTQEDMSCNICELCQKRDRKSIVGFKAHGTKRKKLSEKLVSNAI
;
A
#
# COMPACT_ATOMS: atom_id res chain seq x y z
N GLY A 1 -19.66 10.61 -3.24
CA GLY A 1 -18.82 11.21 -4.28
C GLY A 1 -18.10 12.40 -3.70
N GLY A 2 -16.77 12.44 -3.82
CA GLY A 2 -15.91 13.50 -3.30
C GLY A 2 -14.43 13.12 -3.48
N LEU A 3 -13.52 14.09 -3.47
CA LEU A 3 -12.09 13.82 -3.50
C LEU A 3 -11.65 13.08 -2.23
N VAL A 4 -10.85 12.02 -2.40
CA VAL A 4 -10.19 11.32 -1.29
C VAL A 4 -8.69 11.40 -1.51
N VAL A 5 -8.01 12.08 -0.59
CA VAL A 5 -6.54 12.13 -0.54
C VAL A 5 -6.08 11.01 0.37
N ASN A 6 -5.07 10.26 -0.07
CA ASN A 6 -4.51 9.14 0.69
C ASN A 6 -3.16 9.57 1.28
N LEU A 7 -2.85 9.12 2.50
CA LEU A 7 -1.52 9.28 3.08
C LEU A 7 -0.58 8.25 2.45
N SER A 8 0.49 8.72 1.82
CA SER A 8 1.47 7.86 1.15
C SER A 8 2.64 7.56 2.08
N ALA A 9 2.68 6.35 2.60
CA ALA A 9 3.76 5.84 3.43
C ALA A 9 4.86 5.19 2.60
N ASP A 10 6.11 5.46 2.97
CA ASP A 10 7.30 4.87 2.36
C ASP A 10 7.67 3.52 3.00
N THR A 11 7.22 3.23 4.22
CA THR A 11 7.43 1.95 4.93
C THR A 11 6.16 1.49 5.64
N VAL A 12 6.13 0.22 6.07
CA VAL A 12 4.96 -0.35 6.77
C VAL A 12 4.82 0.18 8.20
N GLU A 13 5.91 0.59 8.83
CA GLU A 13 5.93 1.25 10.14
C GLU A 13 5.35 2.66 10.04
N GLN A 14 5.74 3.43 9.02
CA GLN A 14 5.14 4.73 8.76
C GLN A 14 3.64 4.60 8.42
N ALA A 15 3.23 3.48 7.83
CA ALA A 15 1.82 3.23 7.58
C ALA A 15 1.03 3.03 8.89
N ASP A 16 1.64 2.43 9.92
CA ASP A 16 1.07 2.36 11.27
C ASP A 16 0.98 3.76 11.91
N GLU A 17 2.05 4.56 11.83
CA GLU A 17 2.04 5.96 12.31
C GLU A 17 0.91 6.79 11.66
N TYR A 18 0.71 6.64 10.36
CA TYR A 18 -0.37 7.31 9.63
C TYR A 18 -1.75 6.78 10.00
N HIS A 19 -1.86 5.50 10.37
CA HIS A 19 -3.11 4.92 10.84
C HIS A 19 -3.56 5.54 12.16
N GLU A 20 -2.63 5.77 13.08
CA GLU A 20 -2.91 6.41 14.37
C GLU A 20 -3.46 7.83 14.23
N LEU A 21 -3.08 8.57 13.17
CA LEU A 21 -3.63 9.90 12.91
C LEU A 21 -5.15 9.87 12.64
N GLY A 22 -5.67 8.79 12.06
CA GLY A 22 -7.11 8.62 11.81
C GLY A 22 -7.73 9.65 10.85
N ILE A 23 -6.92 10.35 10.04
CA ILE A 23 -7.39 11.48 9.21
C ILE A 23 -7.69 11.13 7.75
N ALA A 24 -7.14 10.02 7.22
CA ALA A 24 -7.26 9.65 5.82
C ALA A 24 -6.87 8.17 5.59
N PRO A 25 -7.35 7.55 4.49
CA PRO A 25 -6.90 6.22 4.11
C PRO A 25 -5.44 6.22 3.65
N ILE A 26 -4.78 5.07 3.79
CA ILE A 26 -3.32 4.96 3.62
C ILE A 26 -2.98 4.10 2.40
N THR A 27 -1.88 4.48 1.74
CA THR A 27 -1.18 3.69 0.74
C THR A 27 0.25 3.48 1.20
N VAL A 28 0.86 2.33 0.89
CA VAL A 28 2.24 2.03 1.27
C VAL A 28 3.00 1.39 0.11
N VAL A 29 4.30 1.66 0.00
CA VAL A 29 5.16 0.94 -0.94
C VAL A 29 5.57 -0.42 -0.35
N LEU A 30 5.57 -1.45 -1.20
CA LEU A 30 6.00 -2.81 -0.86
C LEU A 30 7.21 -3.23 -1.71
N PRO A 31 8.02 -4.20 -1.24
CA PRO A 31 9.00 -4.89 -2.08
C PRO A 31 8.41 -5.41 -3.40
N GLU A 32 9.23 -5.51 -4.44
CA GLU A 32 8.78 -5.95 -5.78
C GLU A 32 8.20 -7.37 -5.77
N ASP A 33 8.70 -8.21 -4.86
CA ASP A 33 8.37 -9.62 -4.68
C ASP A 33 7.36 -9.87 -3.55
N ALA A 34 6.79 -8.82 -2.95
CA ALA A 34 5.77 -8.96 -1.91
C ALA A 34 4.63 -9.88 -2.38
N PRO A 35 4.11 -10.78 -1.52
CA PRO A 35 3.03 -11.68 -1.92
C PRO A 35 1.78 -10.88 -2.31
N ASN A 36 0.94 -11.43 -3.18
CA ASN A 36 -0.29 -10.71 -3.59
C ASN A 36 -1.33 -10.62 -2.45
N MET A 37 -1.26 -11.53 -1.48
CA MET A 37 -2.21 -11.67 -0.38
C MET A 37 -1.46 -11.89 0.95
N GLY A 38 -2.10 -11.56 2.06
CA GLY A 38 -1.59 -11.86 3.40
C GLY A 38 -0.58 -10.86 3.97
N ASN A 39 -0.28 -9.76 3.25
CA ASN A 39 0.56 -8.69 3.79
C ASN A 39 -0.12 -7.97 4.95
N LYS A 40 0.66 -7.64 5.97
CA LYS A 40 0.23 -6.85 7.12
C LYS A 40 1.36 -5.92 7.55
N THR A 41 1.00 -4.83 8.21
CA THR A 41 1.95 -4.01 8.97
C THR A 41 2.37 -4.73 10.26
N PRO A 42 3.41 -4.25 10.97
CA PRO A 42 3.77 -4.75 12.31
C PRO A 42 2.60 -4.73 13.31
N GLU A 43 1.77 -3.69 13.32
CA GLU A 43 0.55 -3.63 14.15
C GLU A 43 -0.63 -4.48 13.61
N GLY A 44 -0.38 -5.27 12.57
CA GLY A 44 -1.33 -6.24 12.04
C GLY A 44 -2.40 -5.65 11.10
N LEU A 45 -2.24 -4.41 10.65
CA LEU A 45 -3.17 -3.78 9.70
C LEU A 45 -3.09 -4.48 8.35
N PRO A 46 -4.24 -4.86 7.74
CA PRO A 46 -4.23 -5.60 6.49
C PRO A 46 -3.83 -4.70 5.32
N ILE A 47 -2.85 -5.17 4.52
CA ILE A 47 -2.43 -4.52 3.28
C ILE A 47 -2.96 -5.32 2.08
N VAL A 48 -3.78 -4.67 1.27
CA VAL A 48 -4.25 -5.19 -0.03
C VAL A 48 -3.31 -4.65 -1.10
N VAL A 49 -2.60 -5.54 -1.81
CA VAL A 49 -1.84 -5.13 -2.99
C VAL A 49 -2.80 -4.55 -4.02
N CYS A 50 -2.44 -3.42 -4.62
CA CYS A 50 -3.26 -2.73 -5.61
C CYS A 50 -3.76 -3.71 -6.68
N PRO A 51 -5.09 -3.90 -6.84
CA PRO A 51 -5.62 -4.87 -7.79
C PRO A 51 -5.18 -4.64 -9.24
N ALA A 52 -4.89 -3.39 -9.62
CA ALA A 52 -4.35 -3.04 -10.93
C ALA A 52 -2.92 -3.56 -11.20
N GLN A 53 -2.21 -4.03 -10.17
CA GLN A 53 -0.90 -4.70 -10.31
C GLN A 53 -1.01 -6.22 -10.33
N THR A 54 -2.17 -6.79 -10.01
CA THR A 54 -2.34 -8.25 -9.83
C THR A 54 -3.38 -8.86 -10.75
N GLN A 55 -4.19 -8.05 -11.44
CA GLN A 55 -5.26 -8.49 -12.34
C GLN A 55 -5.13 -7.75 -13.68
N GLU A 56 -5.25 -8.50 -14.79
CA GLU A 56 -4.97 -8.02 -16.15
C GLU A 56 -5.93 -6.92 -16.62
N ASP A 57 -7.22 -7.05 -16.33
CA ASP A 57 -8.27 -6.11 -16.77
C ASP A 57 -8.68 -5.10 -15.69
N MET A 58 -7.84 -4.91 -14.68
CA MET A 58 -8.17 -4.05 -13.54
C MET A 58 -7.53 -2.68 -13.67
N SER A 59 -8.36 -1.64 -13.74
CA SER A 59 -7.93 -0.25 -13.76
C SER A 59 -8.47 0.53 -12.55
N CYS A 60 -7.90 1.72 -12.29
CA CYS A 60 -8.32 2.56 -11.17
C CYS A 60 -9.80 2.96 -11.23
N ASN A 61 -10.35 3.19 -12.43
CA ASN A 61 -11.76 3.56 -12.63
C ASN A 61 -12.74 2.37 -12.49
N ILE A 62 -12.23 1.14 -12.47
CA ILE A 62 -13.03 -0.07 -12.18
C ILE A 62 -12.90 -0.41 -10.68
N CYS A 63 -11.70 -0.30 -10.12
CA CYS A 63 -11.41 -0.72 -8.75
C CYS A 63 -11.98 0.23 -7.68
N GLU A 64 -11.76 1.54 -7.86
CA GLU A 64 -12.18 2.62 -6.95
C GLU A 64 -11.76 2.49 -5.47
N LEU A 65 -10.92 1.52 -5.10
CA LEU A 65 -10.51 1.28 -3.70
C LEU A 65 -9.85 2.51 -3.08
N CYS A 66 -9.02 3.22 -3.86
CA CYS A 66 -8.38 4.47 -3.44
C CYS A 66 -9.37 5.61 -3.12
N GLN A 67 -10.61 5.53 -3.63
CA GLN A 67 -11.69 6.49 -3.40
C GLN A 67 -12.61 6.10 -2.23
N LYS A 68 -12.45 4.91 -1.65
CA LYS A 68 -13.20 4.48 -0.47
C LYS A 68 -12.55 5.08 0.77
N ARG A 69 -13.12 6.18 1.29
CA ARG A 69 -12.61 6.90 2.48
C ARG A 69 -12.56 6.01 3.73
N ASP A 70 -13.63 5.24 3.97
CA ASP A 70 -13.79 4.46 5.21
C ASP A 70 -13.26 3.01 5.06
N ARG A 71 -12.36 2.76 4.12
CA ARG A 71 -11.78 1.42 3.94
C ARG A 71 -10.89 1.09 5.14
N LYS A 72 -10.95 -0.17 5.56
CA LYS A 72 -10.12 -0.69 6.66
C LYS A 72 -8.73 -1.15 6.21
N SER A 73 -8.53 -1.34 4.91
CA SER A 73 -7.28 -1.85 4.35
C SER A 73 -6.37 -0.72 3.89
N ILE A 74 -5.08 -0.94 4.09
CA ILE A 74 -4.01 -0.17 3.45
C ILE A 74 -3.85 -0.69 2.01
N VAL A 75 -3.61 0.20 1.05
CA VAL A 75 -3.33 -0.20 -0.33
C VAL A 75 -1.81 -0.26 -0.54
N GLY A 76 -1.30 -1.45 -0.84
CA GLY A 76 0.12 -1.68 -1.12
C GLY A 76 0.45 -1.52 -2.60
N PHE A 77 1.50 -0.78 -2.93
CA PHE A 77 2.04 -0.68 -4.28
C PHE A 77 3.41 -1.35 -4.35
N LYS A 78 3.53 -2.40 -5.17
CA LYS A 78 4.83 -3.06 -5.38
C LYS A 78 5.84 -2.12 -6.04
N ALA A 79 7.07 -2.17 -5.56
CA ALA A 79 8.19 -1.47 -6.16
C ALA A 79 8.30 -1.84 -7.65
N HIS A 80 8.45 -0.83 -8.50
CA HIS A 80 8.49 -0.99 -9.95
C HIS A 80 9.54 -0.06 -10.58
N GLY A 81 9.71 -0.15 -11.90
CA GLY A 81 10.70 0.61 -12.65
C GLY A 81 12.14 0.08 -12.51
N THR A 82 13.10 0.92 -12.88
CA THR A 82 14.53 0.53 -13.01
C THR A 82 15.23 0.35 -11.66
N LYS A 83 14.76 1.05 -10.61
CA LYS A 83 15.36 1.01 -9.25
C LYS A 83 14.61 0.10 -8.27
N ARG A 84 13.65 -0.71 -8.73
CA ARG A 84 12.80 -1.54 -7.86
C ARG A 84 13.56 -2.49 -6.95
N LYS A 85 14.66 -3.10 -7.42
CA LYS A 85 15.52 -3.98 -6.61
C LYS A 85 16.12 -3.25 -5.42
N LYS A 86 16.78 -2.13 -5.69
CA LYS A 86 17.38 -1.26 -4.67
C LYS A 86 16.36 -0.74 -3.66
N LEU A 87 15.16 -0.39 -4.14
CA LEU A 87 14.08 0.03 -3.26
C LEU A 87 13.61 -1.13 -2.38
N SER A 88 13.39 -2.31 -2.96
CA SER A 88 12.97 -3.51 -2.22
C SER A 88 13.98 -3.87 -1.13
N GLU A 89 15.28 -3.85 -1.44
CA GLU A 89 16.36 -4.05 -0.46
C GLU A 89 16.26 -3.06 0.70
N LYS A 90 16.02 -1.77 0.42
CA LYS A 90 15.86 -0.74 1.45
C LYS A 90 14.63 -0.98 2.32
N LEU A 91 13.51 -1.41 1.73
CA LEU A 91 12.27 -1.68 2.47
C LEU A 91 12.41 -2.87 3.41
N VAL A 92 13.09 -3.94 2.98
CA VAL A 92 13.35 -5.12 3.82
C VAL A 92 14.35 -4.81 4.92
N SER A 93 15.38 -4.01 4.63
CA SER A 93 16.43 -3.66 5.61
C SER A 93 15.94 -2.74 6.73
N ASN A 94 14.84 -2.04 6.52
CA ASN A 94 14.22 -1.16 7.52
C ASN A 94 13.20 -1.89 8.41
N ALA A 95 12.87 -3.14 8.10
CA ALA A 95 11.94 -3.98 8.87
C ALA A 95 12.65 -4.88 9.91
N ILE A 96 13.95 -4.63 10.18
CA ILE A 96 14.79 -5.35 11.15
C ILE A 96 15.26 -4.39 12.24
#